data_AF-A0A9E3IGU6-F1
#
_entry.id   AF-A0A9E3IGU6-F1
#
_cell.length_a   1.000
_cell.length_b   1.000
_cell.length_c   1.000
_cell.angle_alpha   90.00
_cell.angle_beta   90.00
_cell.angle_gamma   90.00
#
_symmetry.space_group_name_H-M   'P 1'
#
loop_
_entity.id
_entity.type
_entity.pdbx_description
1 polymer ?
#
loop_
_entity_poly.entity_id
_entity_poly.type
_entity_poly.pdbx_seq_one_letter_code
_entity_poly.pdbx_strand_id
1 'polypeptide(L)'
;MMVLGMLALLASALILSSSVVTRYFLHASTDWQDEASVFCLVGATFLCSAFVQAIRGHVGIEAVSTLLPERVNRVRIAIVDLGCLVFCAFFAWKSLTLLHEAWSEGQTTSSSWAPPLWIPYLLMSLGMLLLAVQLALQCAVSANKLRRSEGVA
;
A
#
# COMPACT_ATOMS: atom_id res chain seq x y z
N MET A 1 -9.67 8.33 -4.37
CA MET A 1 -8.40 7.58 -4.25
C MET A 1 -8.20 6.59 -5.38
N MET A 2 -9.17 5.73 -5.72
CA MET A 2 -9.03 4.78 -6.83
C MET A 2 -8.79 5.43 -8.21
N VAL A 3 -9.43 6.58 -8.48
CA VAL A 3 -9.17 7.36 -9.71
C VAL A 3 -7.73 7.91 -9.75
N LEU A 4 -7.19 8.37 -8.62
CA LEU A 4 -5.80 8.83 -8.54
C LEU A 4 -4.81 7.69 -8.82
N GLY A 5 -5.09 6.50 -8.27
CA GLY A 5 -4.29 5.31 -8.56
C GLY A 5 -4.37 4.85 -10.02
N MET A 6 -5.57 4.87 -10.61
CA MET A 6 -5.78 4.54 -12.01
C MET A 6 -5.05 5.51 -12.95
N LEU A 7 -5.11 6.82 -12.64
CA LEU A 7 -4.36 7.84 -13.36
C LEU A 7 -2.84 7.67 -13.18
N ALA A 8 -2.37 7.32 -11.98
CA ALA A 8 -0.95 7.06 -11.73
C ALA A 8 -0.43 5.81 -12.47
N LEU A 9 -1.24 4.75 -12.57
CA LEU A 9 -0.91 3.55 -13.35
C LEU A 9 -0.96 3.80 -14.86
N LEU A 10 -1.91 4.60 -15.35
CA LEU A 10 -1.94 5.02 -16.75
C LEU A 10 -0.74 5.90 -17.09
N ALA A 11 -0.39 6.83 -16.20
CA ALA A 11 0.79 7.67 -16.35
C ALA A 11 2.08 6.84 -16.35
N SER A 12 2.24 5.89 -15.42
CA SER A 12 3.42 5.01 -15.42
C SER A 12 3.49 4.17 -16.68
N ALA A 13 2.39 3.56 -17.12
CA ALA A 13 2.33 2.77 -18.36
C ALA A 13 2.72 3.61 -19.58
N LEU A 14 2.24 4.85 -19.70
CA LEU A 14 2.60 5.76 -20.79
C LEU A 14 4.07 6.19 -20.72
N ILE A 15 4.59 6.51 -19.53
CA ILE A 15 5.98 6.90 -19.32
C ILE A 15 6.92 5.74 -19.71
N LEU A 16 6.69 4.52 -19.20
CA LEU A 16 7.49 3.35 -19.58
C LEU A 16 7.39 3.05 -21.08
N SER A 17 6.19 3.14 -21.65
CA SER A 17 6.00 2.91 -23.09
C SER A 17 6.75 3.94 -23.91
N SER A 18 6.72 5.22 -23.52
CA SER A 18 7.51 6.26 -24.16
C SER A 18 9.01 6.03 -24.01
N SER A 19 9.46 5.54 -22.84
CA SER A 19 10.87 5.21 -22.56
C SER A 19 11.40 4.16 -23.52
N VAL A 20 10.64 3.08 -23.72
CA VAL A 20 10.97 2.01 -24.68
C VAL A 20 11.05 2.56 -26.10
N VAL A 21 10.08 3.39 -26.52
CA VAL A 21 10.10 4.01 -27.86
C VAL A 21 11.33 4.90 -28.03
N THR A 22 11.62 5.79 -27.07
CA THR A 22 12.83 6.64 -27.12
C THR A 22 14.12 5.82 -27.09
N ARG A 23 14.18 4.72 -26.35
CA ARG A 23 15.37 3.88 -26.27
C ARG A 23 15.65 3.13 -27.57
N TYR A 24 14.60 2.63 -28.24
CA TYR A 24 14.73 1.90 -29.49
C TYR A 24 14.91 2.81 -30.72
N PHE A 25 14.25 3.97 -30.76
CA PHE A 25 14.29 4.85 -31.94
C PHE A 25 15.31 6.00 -31.83
N LEU A 26 15.57 6.50 -30.62
CA LEU A 26 16.44 7.65 -30.38
C LEU A 26 17.77 7.26 -29.70
N HIS A 27 17.97 5.99 -29.33
CA HIS A 27 19.19 5.45 -28.69
C HIS A 27 19.69 6.24 -27.46
N ALA A 28 18.84 7.09 -26.88
CA ALA A 28 19.15 7.90 -25.72
C ALA A 28 18.42 7.32 -24.50
N SER A 29 19.16 6.67 -23.59
CA SER A 29 18.63 6.26 -22.29
C SER A 29 18.46 7.51 -21.45
N THR A 30 17.23 7.93 -21.17
CA THR A 30 16.96 9.09 -20.32
C THR A 30 16.62 8.61 -18.91
N ASP A 31 17.58 8.76 -17.98
CA ASP A 31 17.53 8.17 -16.63
C ASP A 31 16.35 8.67 -15.76
N TRP A 32 15.75 9.82 -16.09
CA TRP A 32 14.61 10.37 -15.35
C TRP A 32 13.31 9.55 -15.48
N GLN A 33 13.16 8.79 -16.57
CA GLN A 33 11.91 8.07 -16.88
C GLN A 33 11.70 6.89 -15.94
N ASP A 34 12.78 6.16 -15.63
CA ASP A 34 12.74 5.02 -14.72
C ASP A 34 12.32 5.46 -13.32
N GLU A 35 12.93 6.52 -12.79
CA GLU A 35 12.64 7.04 -11.44
C GLU A 35 11.23 7.62 -11.32
N ALA A 36 10.78 8.39 -12.32
CA ALA A 36 9.42 8.91 -12.37
C ALA A 36 8.38 7.78 -12.36
N SER A 37 8.65 6.71 -13.12
CA SER A 37 7.77 5.55 -13.16
C SER A 37 7.70 4.81 -11.83
N VAL A 38 8.84 4.64 -11.13
CA VAL A 38 8.91 4.04 -9.81
C VAL A 38 8.12 4.86 -8.80
N PHE A 39 8.22 6.19 -8.83
CA PHE A 39 7.48 7.06 -7.91
C PHE A 39 5.97 6.97 -8.15
N CYS A 40 5.53 6.93 -9.41
CA CYS A 40 4.12 6.69 -9.76
C CYS A 40 3.65 5.31 -9.27
N LEU A 41 4.46 4.26 -9.42
CA LEU A 41 4.13 2.91 -8.99
C LEU A 41 4.01 2.81 -7.46
N VAL A 42 4.96 3.40 -6.72
CA VAL A 42 4.92 3.49 -5.26
C VAL A 42 3.66 4.22 -4.81
N GLY A 43 3.40 5.41 -5.38
CA GLY A 43 2.20 6.18 -5.10
C GLY A 43 0.92 5.39 -5.36
N ALA A 44 0.79 4.80 -6.55
CA ALA A 44 -0.37 3.99 -6.92
C ALA A 44 -0.59 2.80 -5.97
N THR A 45 0.48 2.07 -5.65
CA THR A 45 0.42 0.86 -4.81
C THR A 45 -0.04 1.20 -3.40
N PHE A 46 0.65 2.13 -2.73
CA PHE A 46 0.37 2.43 -1.33
C PHE A 46 -0.92 3.24 -1.14
N LEU A 47 -1.24 4.21 -2.01
CA LEU A 47 -2.50 4.96 -1.91
C LEU A 47 -3.73 4.11 -2.24
N CYS A 48 -3.62 3.10 -3.10
CA CYS A 48 -4.73 2.19 -3.38
C CYS A 48 -4.90 1.09 -2.34
N SER A 49 -3.82 0.72 -1.64
CA SER A 49 -3.82 -0.39 -0.68
C SER A 49 -4.94 -0.29 0.36
N ALA A 50 -5.16 0.88 0.95
CA ALA A 50 -6.20 1.09 1.95
C ALA A 50 -7.62 0.86 1.38
N PHE A 51 -7.85 1.30 0.14
CA PHE A 51 -9.14 1.10 -0.54
C PHE A 51 -9.38 -0.36 -0.91
N VAL A 52 -8.37 -1.04 -1.45
CA VAL A 52 -8.44 -2.48 -1.76
C VAL A 52 -8.68 -3.29 -0.50
N GLN A 53 -8.02 -2.92 0.61
CA GLN A 53 -8.24 -3.54 1.90
C GLN A 53 -9.65 -3.29 2.44
N ALA A 54 -10.23 -2.10 2.20
CA ALA A 54 -11.59 -1.77 2.61
C ALA A 54 -12.64 -2.71 1.99
N ILE A 55 -12.43 -3.11 0.73
CA ILE A 55 -13.31 -4.02 0.00
C ILE A 55 -13.13 -5.48 0.48
N ARG A 56 -12.14 -5.75 1.36
CA ARG A 56 -11.62 -7.11 1.60
C ARG A 56 -11.28 -7.78 0.26
N GLY A 57 -10.70 -7.01 -0.66
CA GLY A 57 -10.29 -7.49 -1.98
C GLY A 57 -9.11 -8.48 -1.94
N HIS A 58 -8.43 -8.58 -0.80
CA HIS A 58 -7.67 -9.79 -0.49
C HIS A 58 -8.65 -10.93 -0.45
N VAL A 59 -8.56 -11.83 -1.43
CA VAL A 59 -9.15 -13.17 -1.42
C VAL A 59 -8.81 -13.79 -0.07
N GLY A 60 -9.64 -13.50 0.93
CA GLY A 60 -9.65 -14.24 2.16
C GLY A 60 -9.78 -15.68 1.72
N ILE A 61 -9.08 -16.58 2.39
CA ILE A 61 -9.13 -18.01 2.09
C ILE A 61 -10.55 -18.49 2.41
N GLU A 62 -11.52 -18.11 1.57
CA GLU A 62 -12.93 -18.44 1.67
C GLU A 62 -13.07 -19.94 1.55
N ALA A 63 -12.18 -20.57 0.78
CA ALA A 63 -12.02 -22.01 0.68
C ALA A 63 -11.75 -22.72 2.02
N VAL A 64 -11.06 -22.07 2.97
CA VAL A 64 -10.84 -22.62 4.33
C VAL A 64 -11.99 -22.20 5.24
N SER A 65 -12.61 -21.05 4.99
CA SER A 65 -13.78 -20.59 5.76
C SER A 65 -15.00 -21.49 5.62
N THR A 66 -15.18 -22.16 4.47
CA THR A 66 -16.26 -23.12 4.23
C THR A 66 -16.02 -24.49 4.89
N LEU A 67 -14.78 -24.80 5.26
CA LEU A 67 -14.43 -26.07 5.92
C LEU A 67 -14.46 -25.97 7.45
N LEU A 68 -14.43 -24.76 8.03
CA LEU A 68 -14.36 -24.55 9.48
C LEU A 68 -15.70 -24.13 10.09
N PRO A 69 -16.00 -24.53 11.34
CA PRO A 69 -17.14 -24.03 12.08
C PRO A 69 -17.12 -22.50 12.20
N GLU A 70 -18.28 -21.86 12.05
CA GLU A 70 -18.39 -20.40 11.96
C GLU A 70 -17.73 -19.64 13.13
N ARG A 71 -17.76 -20.21 14.34
CA ARG A 71 -17.14 -19.62 15.54
C ARG A 71 -15.61 -19.56 15.42
N VAL A 72 -14.98 -20.64 14.94
CA VAL A 72 -13.52 -20.72 14.78
C VAL A 72 -13.06 -19.81 13.65
N ASN A 73 -13.83 -19.75 12.55
CA ASN A 73 -13.52 -18.87 11.44
C ASN A 73 -13.58 -17.38 11.84
N ARG A 74 -14.55 -16.98 12.68
CA ARG A 74 -14.62 -15.60 13.21
C ARG A 74 -13.40 -15.22 14.06
N VAL A 75 -12.96 -16.10 14.96
CA VAL A 75 -11.76 -15.85 15.79
C VAL A 75 -10.49 -15.80 14.93
N ARG A 76 -10.37 -16.72 13.96
CA ARG A 76 -9.25 -16.73 13.00
C ARG A 76 -9.15 -15.39 12.25
N ILE A 77 -10.27 -14.89 11.72
CA ILE A 77 -10.30 -13.61 11.00
C ILE A 77 -9.87 -12.47 11.93
N ALA A 78 -10.36 -12.43 13.17
CA ALA A 78 -9.96 -11.40 14.12
C ALA A 78 -8.46 -11.42 14.45
N ILE A 79 -7.86 -12.60 14.61
CA ILE A 79 -6.41 -12.75 14.84
C ILE A 79 -5.60 -12.29 13.63
N VAL A 80 -6.02 -12.68 12.41
CA VAL A 80 -5.35 -12.26 11.17
C VAL A 80 -5.45 -10.75 10.99
N ASP A 81 -6.64 -10.17 11.15
CA ASP A 81 -6.86 -8.72 11.04
C ASP A 81 -5.97 -7.96 12.06
N LEU A 82 -5.87 -8.47 13.31
CA LEU A 82 -4.99 -7.90 14.34
C LEU A 82 -3.51 -8.01 13.98
N GLY A 83 -3.06 -9.16 13.47
CA GLY A 83 -1.68 -9.36 13.03
C GLY A 83 -1.31 -8.42 11.89
N CYS A 84 -2.20 -8.29 10.89
CA CYS A 84 -2.04 -7.35 9.79
C CYS A 84 -1.98 -5.90 10.29
N LEU A 85 -2.82 -5.52 11.26
CA LEU A 85 -2.82 -4.19 11.86
C LEU A 85 -1.48 -3.88 12.54
N VAL A 86 -0.97 -4.79 13.38
CA VAL A 86 0.30 -4.59 14.08
C VAL A 86 1.45 -4.42 13.09
N PHE A 87 1.51 -5.27 12.07
CA PHE A 87 2.51 -5.18 11.03
C PHE A 87 2.42 -3.86 10.26
N CYS A 88 1.22 -3.48 9.80
CA CYS A 88 1.02 -2.25 9.04
C CYS A 88 1.29 -1.00 9.88
N ALA A 89 0.94 -0.99 11.17
CA ALA A 89 1.23 0.11 12.08
C ALA A 89 2.74 0.26 12.32
N PHE A 90 3.46 -0.84 12.55
CA PHE A 90 4.91 -0.83 12.65
C PHE A 90 5.58 -0.31 11.37
N PHE A 91 5.09 -0.79 10.21
CA PHE A 91 5.63 -0.38 8.92
C PHE A 91 5.32 1.10 8.60
N ALA A 92 4.15 1.60 8.97
CA ALA A 92 3.81 3.03 8.86
C ALA A 92 4.74 3.89 9.71
N TRP A 93 5.04 3.46 10.94
CA TRP A 93 6.02 4.15 11.81
C TRP A 93 7.42 4.16 11.17
N LYS A 94 7.90 3.01 10.69
CA LYS A 94 9.20 2.92 10.02
C LYS A 94 9.26 3.76 8.75
N SER A 95 8.18 3.80 7.97
CA SER A 95 8.06 4.65 6.78
C SER A 95 8.19 6.14 7.13
N LEU A 96 7.57 6.59 8.21
CA LEU A 96 7.71 7.97 8.70
C LEU A 96 9.14 8.29 9.15
N THR A 97 9.83 7.34 9.79
CA THR A 97 11.24 7.54 10.16
C THR A 97 12.13 7.70 8.93
N LEU A 98 11.90 6.90 7.88
CA LEU A 98 12.63 7.02 6.60
C LEU A 98 12.32 8.34 5.88
N LEU A 99 11.07 8.80 5.94
CA LEU A 99 10.70 10.10 5.38
C LEU A 99 11.44 11.23 6.09
N HIS A 100 11.51 11.19 7.43
CA HIS A 100 12.19 12.21 8.20
C HIS A 100 13.69 12.22 7.92
N GLU A 101 14.33 11.05 7.88
CA GLU A 101 15.74 10.88 7.55
C GLU A 101 16.04 11.37 6.13
N ALA A 102 15.23 11.00 5.15
CA ALA A 102 15.38 11.47 3.76
C ALA A 102 15.21 12.99 3.62
N TRP A 103 14.35 13.60 4.44
CA TRP A 103 14.16 15.05 4.46
C TRP A 103 15.34 15.76 5.16
N SER A 104 15.82 15.24 6.30
CA SER A 104 16.90 15.86 7.07
C SER A 104 18.26 15.72 6.41
N GLU A 105 18.53 14.57 5.77
CA GLU A 105 19.81 14.28 5.12
C GLU A 105 19.84 14.69 3.65
N GLY A 106 18.70 15.12 3.09
CA GLY A 106 18.59 15.50 1.68
C GLY A 106 18.90 14.34 0.73
N GLN A 107 18.48 13.12 1.10
CA GLN A 107 18.81 11.92 0.34
C GLN A 107 18.23 11.99 -1.08
N THR A 108 19.08 11.75 -2.06
CA THR A 108 18.76 11.72 -3.49
C THR A 108 19.05 10.33 -4.06
N THR A 109 18.34 9.95 -5.13
CA THR A 109 18.66 8.72 -5.84
C THR A 109 20.10 8.76 -6.36
N SER A 110 20.80 7.62 -6.38
CA SER A 110 22.17 7.46 -6.89
C SER A 110 22.31 7.56 -8.42
N SER A 111 21.40 8.26 -9.09
CA SER A 111 21.28 8.40 -10.55
C SER A 111 21.72 9.79 -10.99
N SER A 112 22.06 9.97 -12.27
CA SER A 112 22.49 11.28 -12.83
C SER A 112 21.44 12.39 -12.65
N TRP A 113 20.16 12.02 -12.51
CA TRP A 113 19.06 12.97 -12.31
C TRP A 113 18.83 13.33 -10.84
N ALA A 114 19.29 12.48 -9.91
CA ALA A 114 19.28 12.68 -8.46
C ALA A 114 18.02 13.34 -7.86
N PRO A 115 16.78 12.89 -8.20
CA PRO A 115 15.59 13.44 -7.57
C PRO A 115 15.55 13.09 -6.07
N PRO A 116 14.87 13.92 -5.28
CA PRO A 116 14.92 13.81 -3.83
C PRO A 116 13.91 12.73 -3.35
N LEU A 117 14.38 11.82 -2.49
CA LEU A 117 13.68 10.59 -2.09
C LEU A 117 12.52 10.82 -1.10
N TRP A 118 12.36 12.03 -0.56
CA TRP A 118 11.24 12.36 0.31
C TRP A 118 9.88 12.20 -0.38
N ILE A 119 9.79 12.40 -1.70
CA ILE A 119 8.53 12.30 -2.46
C ILE A 119 7.95 10.86 -2.40
N PRO A 120 8.68 9.80 -2.81
CA PRO A 120 8.18 8.43 -2.72
C PRO A 120 7.99 7.99 -1.26
N TYR A 121 8.85 8.39 -0.33
CA TYR A 121 8.67 8.05 1.09
C TYR A 121 7.45 8.73 1.72
N LEU A 122 7.08 9.92 1.26
CA LEU A 122 5.87 10.61 1.70
C LEU A 122 4.62 9.88 1.22
N LEU A 123 4.59 9.50 -0.06
CA LEU A 123 3.52 8.69 -0.66
C LEU A 123 3.37 7.34 0.06
N MET A 124 4.49 6.66 0.34
CA MET A 124 4.50 5.41 1.09
C MET A 124 3.97 5.59 2.51
N SER A 125 4.45 6.62 3.24
CA SER A 125 4.04 6.88 4.62
C SER A 125 2.55 7.21 4.71
N LEU A 126 2.03 8.05 3.81
CA LEU A 126 0.61 8.38 3.74
C LEU A 126 -0.24 7.14 3.46
N GLY A 127 0.14 6.33 2.47
CA GLY A 127 -0.61 5.12 2.12
C GLY A 127 -0.63 4.10 3.26
N MET A 128 0.52 3.87 3.92
CA MET A 128 0.63 2.95 5.04
C MET A 128 -0.13 3.41 6.29
N LEU A 129 -0.12 4.71 6.59
CA LEU A 129 -0.95 5.27 7.67
C LEU A 129 -2.44 5.08 7.39
N LEU A 130 -2.89 5.36 6.17
CA LEU A 130 -4.28 5.13 5.78
C LEU A 130 -4.67 3.66 5.89
N LEU A 131 -3.80 2.75 5.45
CA LEU A 131 -4.03 1.31 5.54
C LEU A 131 -4.12 0.84 7.00
N ALA A 132 -3.24 1.36 7.87
CA ALA A 132 -3.27 1.05 9.30
C ALA A 132 -4.58 1.52 9.96
N VAL A 133 -5.06 2.73 9.63
CA VAL A 133 -6.36 3.23 10.11
C VAL A 133 -7.51 2.35 9.61
N GLN A 134 -7.49 1.96 8.34
CA GLN A 134 -8.51 1.08 7.77
C GLN A 134 -8.56 -0.28 8.47
N LEU A 135 -7.39 -0.88 8.75
CA LEU A 135 -7.29 -2.14 9.49
C LEU A 135 -7.75 -1.99 10.94
N ALA A 136 -7.48 -0.86 11.59
CA ALA A 136 -7.98 -0.57 12.94
C ALA A 136 -9.51 -0.52 12.99
N LEU A 137 -10.14 0.14 12.02
CA LEU A 137 -11.60 0.15 11.89
C LEU A 137 -12.16 -1.26 11.65
N GLN A 138 -11.52 -2.05 10.79
CA GLN A 138 -11.94 -3.44 10.53
C GLN A 138 -11.82 -4.31 11.78
N CYS A 139 -10.71 -4.21 12.52
CA CYS A 139 -10.53 -4.92 13.79
C CYS A 139 -11.61 -4.55 14.81
N ALA A 140 -11.93 -3.25 14.95
CA ALA A 140 -12.96 -2.77 15.86
C ALA A 140 -14.35 -3.33 15.50
N VAL A 141 -14.69 -3.36 14.21
CA VAL A 141 -15.96 -3.94 13.73
C VAL A 141 -16.02 -5.45 13.99
N SER A 142 -14.93 -6.18 13.71
CA SER A 142 -14.83 -7.62 13.97
C SER A 142 -14.98 -7.94 15.46
N ALA A 143 -14.33 -7.17 16.34
CA ALA A 143 -14.45 -7.32 17.79
C ALA A 143 -15.88 -7.06 18.30
N ASN A 144 -16.58 -6.06 17.73
CA ASN A 144 -17.96 -5.77 18.12
C ASN A 144 -18.93 -6.92 17.72
N LYS A 145 -18.71 -7.54 16.55
CA LYS A 145 -19.50 -8.72 16.13
C LYS A 145 -19.32 -9.92 17.05
N LEU A 146 -18.10 -10.15 17.54
CA LEU A 146 -17.82 -11.23 18.50
C LEU A 146 -18.57 -11.00 19.82
N ARG A 147 -18.48 -9.81 20.40
CA ARG A 147 -19.20 -9.45 21.64
C ARG A 147 -20.72 -9.65 21.54
N ARG A 148 -21.31 -9.31 20.38
CA ARG A 148 -22.76 -9.44 20.17
C ARG A 148 -23.22 -10.89 19.99
N SER A 149 -22.33 -11.80 19.57
CA SER A 149 -22.64 -13.24 19.48
C SER A 149 -22.64 -13.94 20.84
N GLU A 150 -21.93 -13.40 21.83
CA GLU A 150 -21.89 -13.96 23.19
C GLU A 150 -23.06 -13.50 24.06
N GLY A 151 -23.66 -12.35 23.78
CA GLY A 151 -24.83 -11.84 24.51
C GLY A 151 -26.20 -12.36 24.04
N VAL A 152 -26.24 -13.27 23.07
CA VAL A 152 -27.49 -13.87 22.51
C VAL A 152 -27.56 -15.38 22.80
N ALA A 153 -26.55 -15.95 23.46
CA ALA A 153 -26.52 -17.33 23.95
C ALA A 153 -26.78 -17.35 25.46
#